data_AF-A0A950B7V3-F1
#
_entry.id   AF-A0A950B7V3-F1
#
_cell.length_a   1.000
_cell.length_b   1.000
_cell.length_c   1.000
_cell.angle_alpha   90.00
_cell.angle_beta   90.00
_cell.angle_gamma   90.00
#
_symmetry.space_group_name_H-M   'P 1'
#
loop_
_entity.id
_entity.type
_entity.pdbx_description
1 polymer ?
#
loop_
_entity_poly.entity_id
_entity_poly.type
_entity_poly.pdbx_seq_one_letter_code
_entity_poly.pdbx_strand_id
1 'polypeptide(L)'
;MARTHIRLSKKTIRAGTAEQASPDAVEAARAAALSLLQHSVRHRHKQLALIRLLDAVRLRADIDGALWEHCLAVARISASPRELQLLYAMRSHSKSGQALPMLAV
;
A
#
# COMPACT_ATOMS: atom_id res chain seq x y z
N MET A 1 -11.38 9.81 -8.56
CA MET A 1 -12.14 9.69 -7.31
C MET A 1 -12.45 11.08 -6.77
N ALA A 2 -13.62 11.28 -6.19
CA ALA A 2 -13.95 12.53 -5.50
C ALA A 2 -13.18 12.66 -4.17
N ARG A 3 -12.97 13.90 -3.70
CA ARG A 3 -12.26 14.18 -2.43
C ARG A 3 -12.91 13.51 -1.22
N THR A 4 -14.25 13.43 -1.20
CA THR A 4 -15.02 12.75 -0.16
C THR A 4 -14.67 11.26 -0.07
N HIS A 5 -14.57 10.60 -1.22
CA HIS A 5 -14.19 9.18 -1.31
C HIS A 5 -12.75 8.97 -0.81
N ILE A 6 -11.80 9.84 -1.20
CA ILE A 6 -10.42 9.76 -0.72
C ILE A 6 -10.36 9.88 0.81
N ARG A 7 -11.12 10.82 1.39
CA ARG A 7 -11.18 11.02 2.85
C ARG A 7 -11.77 9.79 3.56
N LEU A 8 -12.83 9.21 3.00
CA LEU A 8 -13.44 7.99 3.54
C LEU A 8 -12.46 6.81 3.48
N SER A 9 -11.83 6.55 2.33
CA SER A 9 -10.85 5.47 2.18
C SER A 9 -9.70 5.59 3.17
N LYS A 10 -9.18 6.80 3.42
CA LYS A 10 -8.16 7.02 4.47
C LYS A 10 -8.65 6.68 5.87
N LYS A 11 -9.90 7.02 6.19
CA LYS A 11 -10.52 6.68 7.48
C LYS A 11 -10.69 5.17 7.61
N THR A 12 -11.13 4.50 6.55
CA THR A 12 -11.28 3.03 6.51
C THR A 12 -9.94 2.33 6.72
N ILE A 13 -8.86 2.79 6.07
CA ILE A 13 -7.52 2.25 6.29
C ILE A 13 -7.10 2.34 7.75
N ARG A 14 -7.28 3.51 8.38
CA ARG A 14 -6.94 3.70 9.80
C ARG A 14 -7.73 2.76 10.72
N ALA A 15 -9.01 2.55 10.43
CA ALA A 15 -9.85 1.64 11.20
C ALA A 15 -9.38 0.19 11.07
N GLY A 16 -9.02 -0.27 9.87
CA GLY A 16 -8.53 -1.63 9.66
C GLY A 16 -7.09 -1.88 10.13
N THR A 17 -6.30 -0.84 10.40
CA THR A 17 -4.97 -0.96 11.02
C THR A 17 -4.99 -0.91 12.56
N ALA A 18 -6.15 -0.67 13.17
CA ALA A 18 -6.26 -0.64 14.63
C ALA A 18 -5.99 -2.04 15.21
N GLU A 19 -5.36 -2.11 16.39
CA GLU A 19 -4.97 -3.35 17.06
C GLU A 19 -6.16 -4.33 17.28
N GLN A 20 -7.37 -3.77 17.44
CA GLN A 20 -8.61 -4.52 17.66
C GLN A 20 -9.57 -4.41 16.46
N ALA A 21 -9.07 -4.18 15.25
CA ALA A 21 -9.90 -4.10 14.05
C ALA A 21 -10.63 -5.44 13.82
N SER A 22 -11.93 -5.36 13.53
CA SER A 22 -12.68 -6.55 13.11
C SER A 22 -12.18 -7.07 11.76
N PRO A 23 -12.37 -8.37 11.45
CA PRO A 23 -12.01 -8.92 10.14
C PRO A 23 -12.62 -8.12 8.97
N ASP A 24 -13.88 -7.69 9.11
CA ASP A 24 -14.57 -6.87 8.11
C ASP A 24 -13.92 -5.49 7.94
N ALA A 25 -13.45 -4.88 9.04
CA ALA A 25 -12.74 -3.60 8.97
C ALA A 25 -11.37 -3.75 8.28
N VAL A 26 -10.68 -4.87 8.51
CA VAL A 26 -9.41 -5.19 7.82
C VAL A 26 -9.66 -5.38 6.32
N GLU A 27 -10.71 -6.11 5.93
CA GLU A 27 -11.01 -6.35 4.52
C GLU A 27 -11.44 -5.06 3.80
N ALA A 28 -12.29 -4.25 4.45
CA ALA A 28 -12.63 -2.92 3.95
C ALA A 28 -11.41 -2.01 3.80
N ALA A 29 -10.44 -2.10 4.73
CA ALA A 29 -9.19 -1.37 4.65
C ALA A 29 -8.30 -1.83 3.49
N ARG A 30 -8.21 -3.14 3.22
CA ARG A 30 -7.50 -3.68 2.05
C ARG A 30 -8.06 -3.13 0.75
N ALA A 31 -9.39 -3.21 0.58
CA ALA A 31 -10.08 -2.68 -0.60
C ALA A 31 -9.85 -1.16 -0.75
N ALA A 32 -9.93 -0.41 0.35
CA ALA A 32 -9.68 1.03 0.36
C ALA A 32 -8.24 1.39 -0.01
N ALA A 33 -7.24 0.65 0.50
CA ALA A 33 -5.84 0.84 0.18
C ALA A 33 -5.54 0.58 -1.29
N LEU A 34 -6.06 -0.51 -1.85
CA LEU A 34 -5.92 -0.84 -3.27
C LEU A 34 -6.55 0.24 -4.16
N SER A 35 -7.74 0.71 -3.80
CA SER A 35 -8.44 1.74 -4.57
C SER A 35 -7.69 3.08 -4.58
N LEU A 36 -7.07 3.46 -3.46
CA LEU A 36 -6.22 4.64 -3.38
C LEU A 36 -4.91 4.47 -4.18
N LEU A 37 -4.29 3.30 -4.13
CA LEU A 37 -3.08 2.98 -4.91
C LEU A 37 -3.36 3.10 -6.41
N GLN A 38 -4.41 2.43 -6.91
CA GLN A 38 -4.84 2.51 -8.30
C GLN A 38 -5.11 3.95 -8.73
N HIS A 39 -5.79 4.72 -7.88
CA HIS A 39 -6.04 6.13 -8.14
C HIS A 39 -4.73 6.95 -8.22
N SER A 40 -3.76 6.73 -7.33
CA SER A 40 -2.44 7.37 -7.43
C SER A 40 -1.72 7.06 -8.74
N VAL A 41 -1.69 5.78 -9.12
CA VAL A 41 -1.03 5.31 -10.35
C VAL A 41 -1.68 5.94 -11.57
N ARG A 42 -3.02 5.94 -11.63
CA ARG A 42 -3.78 6.57 -12.73
C ARG A 42 -3.46 8.05 -12.90
N HIS A 43 -3.26 8.78 -11.80
CA HIS A 43 -2.91 10.20 -11.82
C HIS A 43 -1.39 10.47 -11.81
N ARG A 44 -0.55 9.43 -11.96
CA ARG A 44 0.92 9.53 -11.99
C ARG A 44 1.53 10.21 -10.77
N HIS A 45 0.86 10.12 -9.61
CA HIS A 45 1.37 10.68 -8.36
C HIS A 45 2.47 9.79 -7.77
N LYS A 46 3.72 9.97 -8.24
CA LYS A 46 4.87 9.10 -7.94
C LYS A 46 5.03 8.77 -6.45
N GLN A 47 5.39 9.77 -5.63
CA GLN A 47 5.62 9.56 -4.19
C GLN A 47 4.37 9.04 -3.48
N LEU A 48 3.19 9.56 -3.83
CA LEU A 48 1.93 9.15 -3.20
C LEU A 48 1.53 7.72 -3.58
N ALA A 49 1.92 7.24 -4.76
CA ALA A 49 1.74 5.84 -5.15
C ALA A 49 2.60 4.92 -4.27
N LEU A 50 3.85 5.30 -4.00
CA LEU A 50 4.75 4.53 -3.11
C LEU A 50 4.22 4.48 -1.67
N ILE A 51 3.75 5.60 -1.13
CA ILE A 51 3.13 5.65 0.21
C ILE A 51 1.91 4.72 0.29
N ARG A 52 1.04 4.77 -0.72
CA ARG A 52 -0.18 3.93 -0.75
C ARG A 52 0.13 2.46 -1.02
N LEU A 53 1.23 2.15 -1.71
CA LEU A 53 1.73 0.80 -1.86
C LEU A 53 2.15 0.24 -0.50
N LEU A 54 2.85 1.03 0.33
CA LEU A 54 3.20 0.63 1.71
C LEU A 54 1.96 0.29 2.53
N ASP A 55 0.92 1.12 2.46
CA ASP A 55 -0.35 0.86 3.15
C ASP A 55 -1.00 -0.44 2.68
N ALA A 56 -1.05 -0.67 1.36
CA ALA A 56 -1.62 -1.88 0.77
C ALA A 56 -0.83 -3.13 1.19
N VAL A 57 0.50 -3.06 1.24
CA VAL A 57 1.36 -4.17 1.66
C VAL A 57 1.20 -4.48 3.15
N ARG A 58 1.18 -3.45 4.01
CA ARG A 58 0.94 -3.62 5.45
C ARG A 58 -0.38 -4.30 5.74
N LEU A 59 -1.41 -3.95 5.00
CA LEU A 59 -2.74 -4.56 5.10
C LEU A 59 -2.83 -5.94 4.40
N ARG A 60 -1.78 -6.39 3.72
CA ARG A 60 -1.76 -7.60 2.88
C ARG A 60 -2.88 -7.59 1.83
N ALA A 61 -3.15 -6.43 1.24
CA ALA A 61 -4.06 -6.32 0.13
C ALA A 61 -3.53 -7.08 -1.09
N ASP A 62 -4.41 -7.64 -1.91
CA ASP A 62 -4.04 -8.29 -3.16
C ASP A 62 -3.66 -7.22 -4.20
N ILE A 63 -2.36 -7.05 -4.41
CA ILE A 63 -1.82 -6.04 -5.32
C ILE A 63 -1.39 -6.74 -6.60
N ASP A 64 -2.06 -6.40 -7.70
CA ASP A 64 -1.72 -6.85 -9.04
C ASP A 64 -0.24 -6.55 -9.38
N GLY A 65 0.41 -7.50 -10.05
CA GLY A 65 1.75 -7.37 -10.60
C GLY A 65 1.97 -6.10 -11.42
N ALA A 66 0.97 -5.62 -12.18
CA ALA A 66 1.10 -4.39 -12.95
C ALA A 66 1.27 -3.14 -12.07
N LEU A 67 0.55 -3.07 -10.94
CA LEU A 67 0.70 -1.98 -9.95
C LEU A 67 2.07 -2.05 -9.28
N TRP A 68 2.53 -3.27 -8.95
CA TRP A 68 3.88 -3.50 -8.43
C TRP A 68 4.97 -3.00 -9.37
N GLU A 69 4.93 -3.40 -10.64
CA GLU A 69 5.94 -2.98 -11.62
C GLU A 69 5.95 -1.47 -11.82
N HIS A 70 4.77 -0.83 -11.88
CA HIS A 70 4.70 0.63 -11.95
C HIS A 70 5.39 1.29 -10.75
N CYS A 71 5.06 0.87 -9.54
CA CYS A 71 5.65 1.44 -8.34
C CYS A 71 7.15 1.15 -8.22
N LEU A 72 7.62 -0.02 -8.64
CA LEU A 72 9.05 -0.33 -8.70
C LEU A 72 9.79 0.55 -9.71
N ALA A 73 9.22 0.77 -10.89
CA ALA A 73 9.78 1.68 -11.88
C ALA A 73 9.89 3.11 -11.33
N VAL A 74 8.85 3.58 -10.63
CA VAL A 74 8.87 4.88 -9.96
C VAL A 74 9.94 4.92 -8.86
N ALA A 75 10.02 3.90 -8.00
CA ALA A 75 11.00 3.83 -6.93
C ALA A 75 12.44 3.83 -7.46
N ARG A 76 12.74 3.10 -8.54
CA ARG A 76 14.06 3.10 -9.20
C ARG A 76 14.52 4.49 -9.63
N ILE A 77 13.60 5.38 -9.96
CA ILE A 77 13.90 6.73 -10.44
C ILE A 77 14.02 7.74 -9.29
N SER A 78 13.22 7.58 -8.23
CA SER A 78 13.04 8.63 -7.21
C SER A 78 13.37 8.22 -5.78
N ALA A 79 13.58 6.94 -5.49
CA ALA A 79 13.83 6.45 -4.14
C ALA A 79 15.32 6.27 -3.88
N SER A 80 15.72 6.47 -2.64
CA SER A 80 17.05 6.08 -2.19
C SER A 80 17.25 4.56 -2.31
N PRO A 81 18.50 4.07 -2.43
CA PRO A 81 18.78 2.63 -2.49
C PRO A 81 18.17 1.84 -1.33
N ARG A 82 18.10 2.43 -0.12
CA ARG A 82 17.51 1.82 1.07
C ARG A 82 16.00 1.64 0.95
N GLU A 83 15.29 2.64 0.43
CA GLU A 83 13.84 2.59 0.19
C GLU A 83 13.49 1.56 -0.89
N LEU A 84 14.32 1.46 -1.93
CA LEU A 84 14.22 0.40 -2.94
C LEU A 84 14.40 -0.99 -2.34
N GLN A 85 15.42 -1.18 -1.49
CA GLN A 85 15.68 -2.45 -0.83
C GLN A 85 14.51 -2.90 0.06
N LEU A 86 13.92 -1.95 0.81
CA LEU A 86 12.71 -2.18 1.59
C LEU A 86 11.52 -2.60 0.70
N LEU A 87 11.31 -1.92 -0.43
CA LEU A 87 10.26 -2.29 -1.39
C LEU A 87 10.41 -3.71 -1.93
N TYR A 88 11.63 -4.14 -2.27
CA TYR A 88 11.89 -5.50 -2.70
C TYR A 88 11.65 -6.53 -1.59
N ALA A 89 12.12 -6.25 -0.37
CA ALA A 89 11.90 -7.13 0.79
C ALA A 89 10.41 -7.30 1.09
N MET A 90 9.63 -6.23 0.99
CA MET A 90 8.18 -6.30 1.16
C MET A 90 7.48 -7.12 0.06
N ARG A 91 7.93 -7.02 -1.20
CA ARG A 91 7.37 -7.79 -2.32
C ARG A 91 7.62 -9.29 -2.16
N SER A 92 8.81 -9.70 -1.71
CA SER A 92 9.12 -11.12 -1.47
C SER A 92 8.29 -11.69 -0.32
N HIS A 93 8.06 -10.91 0.74
CA HIS A 93 7.17 -11.31 1.84
C HIS A 93 5.70 -11.42 1.42
N SER A 94 5.21 -10.49 0.60
CA SER A 94 3.85 -10.56 0.04
C SER A 94 3.60 -11.82 -0.79
N LYS A 95 4.63 -12.35 -1.49
CA LYS A 95 4.53 -13.63 -2.22
C LYS A 95 4.68 -14.87 -1.34
N SER A 96 5.28 -14.74 -0.15
CA SER A 96 5.64 -15.88 0.70
C SER A 96 4.68 -16.09 1.88
N GLY A 97 3.64 -15.27 2.03
CA GLY A 97 2.67 -15.36 3.13
C GLY A 97 3.21 -15.02 4.53
N GLN A 98 4.52 -14.72 4.65
CA GLN A 98 5.17 -14.44 5.94
C GLN A 98 4.91 -13.03 6.45
N ALA A 99 4.90 -12.88 7.78
CA ALA A 99 4.72 -11.60 8.46
C ALA A 99 5.82 -10.59 8.07
N LEU A 100 5.40 -9.35 7.80
CA LEU A 100 6.30 -8.22 7.60
C LEU A 100 6.99 -7.90 8.93
N PRO A 101 8.31 -7.67 8.97
CA PRO A 101 8.93 -7.11 10.16
C PRO A 101 8.34 -5.72 10.40
N MET A 102 7.64 -5.56 11.53
CA MET A 102 7.13 -4.28 12.00
C MET A 102 8.34 -3.39 12.30
N LEU A 103 8.66 -2.47 11.39
CA LEU A 103 9.60 -1.39 11.67
C LEU A 103 8.86 -0.34 12.50
N ALA A 104 9.14 -0.34 13.81
CA ALA A 104 8.90 0.80 14.67
C ALA A 104 9.62 2.02 14.05
N VAL A 105 8.84 3.05 13.75
CA VAL A 105 9.33 4.41 13.47
C VAL A 105 9.28 5.17 14.77
#